data_AF-A0A3P7J137-F1
#
_entry.id   AF-A0A3P7J137-F1
#
_cell.length_a   1.000
_cell.length_b   1.000
_cell.length_c   1.000
_cell.angle_alpha   90.00
_cell.angle_beta   90.00
_cell.angle_gamma   90.00
#
_symmetry.space_group_name_H-M   'P 1'
#
loop_
_entity.id
_entity.type
_entity.pdbx_description
1 polymer ?
#
loop_
_entity_poly.entity_id
_entity_poly.type
_entity_poly.pdbx_seq_one_letter_code
_entity_poly.pdbx_strand_id
1 'polypeptide(L)'
;MRNLAIACDMHDSMSLIRFQEQFKALSVASRDDRTDVPSPMAAQFLVDNSHLAFLMSDEAGNICLFNYMPETQESNGGERLVLRGVLNVGTNVNAWLRVKGGRHHDQRHTSLFSVSPLDVKSITQQQTCVWASLDGSVGIVRPISERQFR
;
A
#
# COMPACT_ATOMS: atom_id res chain seq x y z
N MET A 1 4.48 -9.49 7.99
CA MET A 1 5.49 -8.71 7.25
C MET A 1 6.89 -9.01 7.79
N ARG A 2 7.41 -10.20 7.54
CA ARG A 2 8.84 -10.46 7.67
C ARG A 2 9.28 -10.97 6.31
N ASN A 3 10.41 -10.47 5.82
CA ASN A 3 11.06 -10.94 4.60
C ASN A 3 10.35 -10.58 3.28
N LEU A 4 9.62 -9.47 3.24
CA LEU A 4 9.11 -8.87 2.00
C LEU A 4 9.72 -7.49 1.80
N ALA A 5 10.00 -7.13 0.56
CA ALA A 5 10.42 -5.81 0.12
C ALA A 5 9.66 -5.45 -1.15
N ILE A 6 9.55 -4.16 -1.42
CA ILE A 6 9.06 -3.64 -2.71
C ILE A 6 10.21 -2.88 -3.34
N ALA A 7 10.41 -3.08 -4.64
CA ALA A 7 11.37 -2.33 -5.44
C ALA A 7 10.61 -1.60 -6.54
N CYS A 8 11.00 -0.36 -6.79
CA CYS A 8 10.51 0.42 -7.92
C CYS A 8 11.63 0.48 -8.96
N ASP A 9 11.28 0.20 -10.20
CA ASP A 9 12.13 0.39 -11.37
C ASP A 9 11.54 1.54 -12.20
N MET A 10 12.41 2.41 -12.72
CA MET A 10 11.97 3.59 -13.48
C MET A 10 11.24 3.23 -14.78
N HIS A 11 11.48 2.05 -15.34
CA HIS A 11 10.83 1.56 -16.56
C HIS A 11 9.89 0.38 -16.29
N ASP A 12 10.17 -0.43 -15.26
CA ASP A 12 9.44 -1.69 -14.99
C ASP A 12 8.53 -1.63 -13.74
N SER A 13 7.99 -0.45 -13.42
CA SER A 13 6.98 -0.28 -12.36
C SER A 13 7.47 -0.79 -10.99
N MET A 14 6.63 -1.54 -10.26
CA MET A 14 6.91 -2.09 -8.94
C MET A 14 7.01 -3.62 -8.96
N SER A 15 8.00 -4.14 -8.24
CA SER A 15 8.21 -5.56 -7.98
C SER A 15 8.10 -5.88 -6.48
N LEU A 16 7.37 -6.94 -6.15
CA LEU A 16 7.32 -7.54 -4.82
C LEU A 16 8.46 -8.56 -4.70
N ILE A 17 9.38 -8.31 -3.77
CA ILE A 17 10.54 -9.16 -3.51
C ILE A 17 10.31 -9.93 -2.21
N ARG A 18 10.64 -11.21 -2.22
CA ARG A 18 10.67 -12.09 -1.06
C ARG A 18 12.12 -12.43 -0.72
N PHE A 19 12.48 -12.26 0.55
CA PHE A 19 13.71 -12.79 1.11
C PHE A 19 13.49 -14.19 1.68
N GLN A 20 14.33 -15.14 1.28
CA GLN A 20 14.27 -16.52 1.75
C GLN A 20 15.43 -16.75 2.71
N GLU A 21 15.14 -16.66 4.02
CA GLU A 21 16.15 -16.64 5.07
C GLU A 21 17.02 -17.90 5.12
N GLN A 22 16.44 -19.07 4.80
CA GLN A 22 17.15 -20.35 4.73
C GLN A 22 18.22 -20.37 3.63
N PHE A 23 17.90 -19.78 2.47
CA PHE A 23 18.77 -19.79 1.30
C PHE A 23 19.61 -18.52 1.17
N LYS A 24 19.40 -17.54 2.06
CA LYS A 24 19.99 -16.19 1.97
C LYS A 24 19.80 -15.56 0.59
N ALA A 25 18.65 -15.82 -0.03
CA ALA A 25 18.36 -15.43 -1.40
C ALA A 25 17.18 -14.45 -1.47
N LEU A 26 17.22 -13.56 -2.46
CA LEU A 26 16.09 -12.72 -2.85
C LEU A 26 15.45 -13.30 -4.11
N SER A 27 14.12 -13.32 -4.16
CA SER A 27 13.35 -13.75 -5.32
C SER A 27 12.21 -12.77 -5.58
N VAL A 28 11.96 -12.44 -6.84
CA VAL A 28 10.74 -11.71 -7.22
C VAL A 28 9.55 -12.65 -7.02
N ALA A 29 8.64 -12.27 -6.15
CA ALA A 29 7.41 -13.02 -5.88
C ALA A 29 6.29 -12.63 -6.84
N SER A 30 6.23 -11.36 -7.24
CA SER A 30 5.22 -10.80 -8.13
C SER A 30 5.68 -9.45 -8.66
N ARG A 31 5.18 -9.01 -9.81
CA ARG A 31 5.49 -7.68 -10.39
C ARG A 31 4.31 -7.10 -11.15
N ASP A 32 4.28 -5.78 -11.29
CA ASP A 32 3.44 -5.12 -12.29
C ASP A 32 4.12 -5.27 -13.66
N ASP A 33 3.44 -5.86 -14.64
CA ASP A 33 3.98 -6.19 -15.97
C ASP A 33 3.38 -5.32 -17.08
N ARG A 34 2.65 -4.26 -16.71
CA ARG A 34 2.16 -3.26 -17.65
C ARG A 34 3.33 -2.51 -18.25
N THR A 35 3.37 -2.43 -19.58
CA THR A 35 4.50 -1.88 -20.35
C THR A 35 4.44 -0.37 -20.57
N ASP A 36 3.28 0.25 -20.33
CA ASP A 36 3.06 1.68 -20.54
C ASP A 36 2.52 2.29 -19.25
N VAL A 37 3.43 2.47 -18.29
CA VAL A 37 3.14 3.09 -17.01
C VAL A 37 4.11 4.25 -16.77
N PRO A 38 3.65 5.36 -16.17
CA PRO A 38 4.54 6.44 -15.79
C PRO A 38 5.59 5.97 -14.78
N SER A 39 6.78 6.60 -14.78
CA SER A 39 7.85 6.18 -13.88
C SER A 39 7.42 6.26 -12.41
N PRO A 40 7.62 5.19 -11.60
CA PRO A 40 7.36 5.22 -10.18
C PRO A 40 8.23 6.26 -9.45
N MET A 41 7.63 6.99 -8.52
CA MET A 41 8.29 7.96 -7.65
C MET A 41 8.64 7.37 -6.30
N ALA A 42 7.66 6.76 -5.63
CA ALA A 42 7.85 6.13 -4.33
C ALA A 42 6.78 5.08 -4.08
N ALA A 43 7.07 4.08 -3.24
CA ALA A 43 6.10 3.04 -2.92
C ALA A 43 6.06 2.73 -1.41
N GLN A 44 4.94 2.17 -0.95
CA GLN A 44 4.72 1.88 0.45
C GLN A 44 3.77 0.70 0.67
N PHE A 45 4.02 -0.14 1.68
CA PHE A 45 3.03 -1.12 2.12
C PHE A 45 1.83 -0.44 2.76
N LEU A 46 0.62 -0.84 2.36
CA LEU A 46 -0.64 -0.53 3.02
C LEU A 46 -1.11 -1.76 3.81
N VAL A 47 -1.32 -1.58 5.11
CA VAL A 47 -1.55 -2.70 6.04
C VAL A 47 -2.91 -2.54 6.69
N ASP A 48 -3.78 -3.53 6.48
CA ASP A 48 -5.10 -3.60 7.06
C ASP A 48 -5.35 -4.95 7.71
N ASN A 49 -5.11 -5.08 9.01
CA ASN A 49 -5.31 -6.33 9.74
C ASN A 49 -4.61 -7.55 9.10
N SER A 50 -5.39 -8.41 8.43
CA SER A 50 -4.95 -9.60 7.71
C SER A 50 -4.56 -9.33 6.25
N HIS A 51 -4.93 -8.17 5.71
CA HIS A 51 -4.70 -7.79 4.32
C HIS A 51 -3.46 -6.93 4.19
N LEU A 52 -2.68 -7.22 3.15
CA LEU A 52 -1.51 -6.46 2.73
C LEU A 52 -1.75 -5.99 1.30
N ALA A 53 -1.54 -4.70 1.08
CA ALA A 53 -1.55 -4.08 -0.23
C ALA A 53 -0.31 -3.19 -0.39
N PHE A 54 -0.13 -2.66 -1.59
CA PHE A 54 1.03 -1.85 -1.94
C PHE A 54 0.55 -0.58 -2.63
N LEU A 55 1.05 0.56 -2.20
CA LEU A 55 0.84 1.86 -2.82
C LEU A 55 2.08 2.18 -3.64
N MET A 56 1.89 2.73 -4.83
CA MET A 56 2.95 3.28 -5.65
C MET A 56 2.48 4.62 -6.21
N SER A 57 3.25 5.68 -5.97
CA SER A 57 3.05 6.96 -6.62
C SER A 57 3.92 7.04 -7.87
N ASP A 58 3.44 7.73 -8.90
CA ASP A 58 4.13 7.89 -10.18
C ASP A 58 4.37 9.35 -10.57
N GLU A 59 5.15 9.56 -11.63
CA GLU A 59 5.50 10.89 -12.12
C GLU A 59 4.33 11.68 -12.74
N ALA A 60 3.22 11.00 -13.07
CA ALA A 60 2.00 11.63 -13.57
C ALA A 60 1.05 12.06 -12.44
N GLY A 61 1.50 11.97 -11.18
CA GLY A 61 0.72 12.36 -10.01
C GLY A 61 -0.36 11.34 -9.64
N ASN A 62 -0.26 10.10 -10.10
CA ASN A 62 -1.15 9.03 -9.65
C ASN A 62 -0.60 8.33 -8.41
N ILE A 63 -1.53 7.79 -7.63
CA ILE A 63 -1.31 6.79 -6.57
C ILE A 63 -2.06 5.53 -6.99
N CYS A 64 -1.32 4.47 -7.27
CA CYS A 64 -1.83 3.16 -7.63
C CYS A 64 -1.87 2.24 -6.40
N LEU A 65 -2.96 1.48 -6.25
CA LEU A 65 -3.12 0.45 -5.23
C LEU A 65 -3.00 -0.94 -5.86
N PHE A 66 -2.08 -1.75 -5.36
CA PHE A 66 -1.85 -3.12 -5.81
C PHE A 66 -2.08 -4.15 -4.71
N ASN A 67 -2.48 -5.36 -5.11
CA ASN A 67 -2.55 -6.53 -4.25
C ASN A 67 -1.80 -7.72 -4.86
N TYR A 68 -1.27 -8.58 -3.98
CA TYR A 68 -0.77 -9.90 -4.35
C TYR A 68 -1.88 -10.93 -4.08
N MET A 69 -2.44 -11.51 -5.14
CA MET A 69 -3.62 -12.39 -5.07
C MET A 69 -3.41 -13.65 -5.94
N PRO A 70 -2.50 -14.56 -5.55
CA PRO A 70 -2.15 -15.74 -6.36
C PRO A 70 -3.33 -16.65 -6.70
N GLU A 71 -4.42 -16.58 -5.94
CA GLU A 71 -5.65 -17.31 -6.15
C GLU A 71 -6.52 -16.78 -7.30
N THR A 72 -6.30 -15.55 -7.76
CA THR A 72 -7.09 -14.97 -8.85
C THR A 72 -6.45 -15.26 -10.20
N GLN A 73 -7.28 -15.46 -11.23
CA GLN A 73 -6.81 -15.65 -12.60
C GLN A 73 -6.04 -14.43 -13.12
N GLU A 74 -6.44 -13.22 -12.70
CA GLU A 74 -5.80 -11.96 -13.08
C GLU A 74 -4.33 -11.88 -12.65
N SER A 75 -3.95 -12.55 -11.56
CA SER A 75 -2.57 -12.55 -11.06
C SER A 75 -1.63 -13.49 -11.82
N ASN A 76 -2.14 -14.26 -12.80
CA ASN A 76 -1.38 -15.32 -13.47
C ASN A 76 -0.69 -16.28 -12.47
N GLY A 77 -1.45 -16.79 -11.49
CA GLY A 77 -0.91 -17.68 -10.45
C GLY A 77 0.04 -16.98 -9.46
N GLY A 78 -0.06 -15.66 -9.34
CA GLY A 78 0.72 -14.82 -8.43
C GLY A 78 1.89 -14.08 -9.08
N GLU A 79 2.26 -14.42 -10.32
CA GLU A 79 3.37 -13.74 -11.01
C GLU A 79 3.10 -12.25 -11.25
N ARG A 80 1.84 -11.87 -11.43
CA ARG A 80 1.38 -10.51 -11.68
C ARG A 80 0.74 -9.87 -10.45
N LEU A 81 1.20 -8.66 -10.11
CA LEU A 81 0.53 -7.81 -9.12
C LEU A 81 -0.78 -7.28 -9.70
N VAL A 82 -1.86 -7.38 -8.93
CA VAL A 82 -3.19 -6.97 -9.37
C VAL A 82 -3.42 -5.51 -9.00
N LEU A 83 -3.67 -4.66 -10.01
CA LEU A 83 -4.04 -3.26 -9.81
C LEU A 83 -5.51 -3.18 -9.36
N ARG A 84 -5.76 -2.60 -8.19
CA ARG A 84 -7.10 -2.50 -7.58
C ARG A 84 -7.71 -1.12 -7.65
N GLY A 85 -6.91 -0.09 -7.88
CA GLY A 85 -7.40 1.27 -8.00
C GLY A 85 -6.28 2.26 -8.33
N VAL A 86 -6.67 3.38 -8.92
CA VAL A 86 -5.79 4.50 -9.26
C VAL A 86 -6.48 5.77 -8.82
N LEU A 87 -5.75 6.64 -8.13
CA LEU A 87 -6.19 7.97 -7.74
C LEU A 87 -5.17 8.99 -8.27
N ASN A 88 -5.60 9.92 -9.13
CA ASN A 88 -4.76 11.05 -9.48
C ASN A 88 -4.91 12.14 -8.41
N VAL A 89 -3.81 12.45 -7.71
CA VAL A 89 -3.78 13.49 -6.68
C VAL A 89 -3.32 14.85 -7.21
N GLY A 90 -2.96 14.93 -8.49
CA GLY A 90 -2.56 16.16 -9.17
C GLY A 90 -1.15 16.65 -8.88
N THR A 91 -0.37 15.91 -8.08
CA THR A 91 1.00 16.28 -7.68
C THR A 91 1.86 15.04 -7.44
N ASN A 92 3.17 15.18 -7.65
CA ASN A 92 4.14 14.10 -7.52
C ASN A 92 4.40 13.77 -6.06
N VAL A 93 3.91 12.63 -5.60
CA VAL A 93 4.21 12.10 -4.27
C VAL A 93 5.56 11.39 -4.29
N ASN A 94 6.52 11.87 -3.49
CA ASN A 94 7.89 11.35 -3.45
C ASN A 94 8.28 10.73 -2.10
N ALA A 95 7.43 10.84 -1.08
CA ALA A 95 7.71 10.32 0.24
C ALA A 95 6.47 9.73 0.90
N TRP A 96 6.69 8.60 1.60
CA TRP A 96 5.66 7.89 2.34
C TRP A 96 6.11 7.62 3.77
N LEU A 97 5.22 7.86 4.72
CA LEU A 97 5.39 7.49 6.13
C LEU A 97 4.21 6.63 6.56
N ARG A 98 4.49 5.43 7.07
CA ARG A 98 3.45 4.57 7.61
C ARG A 98 3.40 4.68 9.13
N VAL A 99 2.22 5.04 9.64
CA VAL A 99 1.97 5.27 11.07
C VAL A 99 0.96 4.23 11.55
N LYS A 100 1.27 3.56 12.67
CA LYS A 100 0.32 2.66 13.34
C LYS A 100 -0.79 3.50 13.99
N GLY A 101 -2.04 3.07 13.85
CA GLY A 101 -3.13 3.64 14.64
C GLY A 101 -2.81 3.54 16.14
N GLY A 102 -2.72 4.68 16.82
CA GLY A 102 -2.33 4.75 18.23
C GLY A 102 -3.29 3.96 19.13
N ARG A 103 -2.74 3.27 20.14
CA ARG A 103 -3.55 2.72 21.24
C ARG A 103 -4.00 3.86 22.15
N HIS A 104 -5.31 3.95 22.40
CA HIS A 104 -5.97 4.36 23.65
C HIS A 104 -5.60 5.66 24.41
N HIS A 105 -4.63 6.49 24.00
CA HIS A 105 -4.29 7.73 24.72
C HIS A 105 -4.35 9.01 23.87
N ASP A 106 -4.45 8.92 22.54
CA ASP A 106 -4.68 10.10 21.69
C ASP A 106 -6.05 10.00 21.00
N GLN A 107 -7.07 10.15 21.84
CA GLN A 107 -8.49 10.17 21.48
C GLN A 107 -8.87 11.49 20.78
N ARG A 108 -8.06 11.93 19.81
CA ARG A 108 -8.34 13.14 19.01
C ARG A 108 -8.48 12.89 17.51
N HIS A 109 -7.96 11.78 16.99
CA HIS A 109 -8.14 11.41 15.57
C HIS A 109 -9.10 10.22 15.32
N THR A 110 -9.48 9.47 16.36
CA THR A 110 -10.47 8.38 16.27
C THR A 110 -11.86 8.77 16.78
N SER A 111 -12.05 10.00 17.24
CA SER A 111 -13.32 10.49 17.83
C SER A 111 -14.42 10.81 16.81
N LEU A 112 -14.18 10.68 15.51
CA LEU A 112 -15.22 10.82 14.48
C LEU A 112 -16.04 9.55 14.26
N PHE A 113 -15.65 8.42 14.85
CA PHE A 113 -16.36 7.17 14.71
C PHE A 113 -16.65 6.61 16.10
N SER A 114 -17.93 6.47 16.45
CA SER A 114 -18.38 5.76 17.65
C SER A 114 -18.11 4.27 17.46
N VAL A 115 -16.96 3.79 17.94
CA VAL A 115 -16.51 2.44 17.64
C VAL A 115 -16.68 1.50 18.84
N SER A 116 -17.24 0.31 18.61
CA SER A 116 -17.50 -0.71 19.63
C SER A 116 -16.21 -1.42 20.09
N PRO A 117 -16.17 -2.06 21.27
CA PRO A 117 -14.97 -2.72 21.79
C PRO A 117 -14.38 -3.84 20.91
N LEU A 118 -15.20 -4.48 20.07
CA LEU A 118 -14.76 -5.52 19.14
C LEU A 118 -13.99 -4.93 17.95
N ASP A 119 -14.43 -3.78 17.47
CA ASP A 119 -13.80 -3.04 16.37
C ASP A 119 -12.45 -2.42 16.79
N VAL A 120 -12.21 -2.26 18.10
CA VAL A 120 -10.93 -1.76 18.65
C VAL A 120 -9.78 -2.72 18.30
N LYS A 121 -10.00 -4.04 18.30
CA LYS A 121 -8.96 -5.01 17.90
C LYS A 121 -8.61 -4.87 16.40
N SER A 122 -9.58 -4.71 15.52
CA SER A 122 -9.37 -4.51 14.08
C SER A 122 -8.77 -3.14 13.74
N ILE A 123 -8.98 -2.12 14.57
CA ILE A 123 -8.35 -0.81 14.34
C ILE A 123 -6.88 -0.81 14.79
N THR A 124 -6.50 -1.64 15.76
CA THR A 124 -5.13 -1.63 16.31
C THR A 124 -4.03 -2.16 15.40
N GLN A 125 -4.37 -2.97 14.37
CA GLN A 125 -3.38 -3.44 13.39
C GLN A 125 -3.41 -2.65 12.08
N GLN A 126 -4.43 -1.82 11.88
CA GLN A 126 -4.54 -0.95 10.73
C GLN A 126 -3.50 0.17 10.79
N GLN A 127 -2.85 0.44 9.65
CA GLN A 127 -1.84 1.49 9.54
C GLN A 127 -2.30 2.53 8.54
N THR A 128 -2.03 3.80 8.84
CA THR A 128 -2.29 4.93 7.94
C THR A 128 -1.00 5.25 7.20
N CYS A 129 -1.08 5.41 5.88
CA CYS A 129 0.04 5.87 5.07
C CYS A 129 -0.11 7.37 4.85
N VAL A 130 0.77 8.16 5.45
CA VAL A 130 0.93 9.59 5.17
C VAL A 130 1.83 9.73 3.94
N TRP A 131 1.49 10.64 3.04
CA TRP A 131 2.31 11.00 1.89
C TRP A 131 2.63 12.49 1.90
N ALA A 132 3.78 12.84 1.34
CA ALA A 132 4.18 14.20 1.03
C ALA A 132 4.58 14.30 -0.45
N SER A 133 4.37 15.48 -1.02
CA SER A 133 4.53 15.73 -2.46
C SER A 133 5.45 16.91 -2.75
N LEU A 134 5.88 17.03 -4.00
CA LEU A 134 6.87 18.03 -4.43
C LEU A 134 6.35 19.48 -4.37
N ASP A 135 5.04 19.70 -4.38
CA ASP A 135 4.44 21.03 -4.22
C ASP A 135 4.20 21.44 -2.75
N GLY A 136 4.63 20.60 -1.80
CA GLY A 136 4.43 20.81 -0.37
C GLY A 136 3.11 20.28 0.18
N SER A 137 2.24 19.67 -0.64
CA SER A 137 1.01 19.05 -0.16
C SER A 137 1.30 17.79 0.66
N VAL A 138 0.45 17.54 1.65
CA VAL A 138 0.48 16.37 2.53
C VAL A 138 -0.91 15.75 2.58
N GLY A 139 -0.99 14.43 2.56
CA GLY A 139 -2.25 13.74 2.73
C GLY A 139 -2.08 12.33 3.29
N ILE A 140 -3.19 11.60 3.35
CA ILE A 140 -3.23 10.25 3.92
C ILE A 140 -3.98 9.28 3.01
N VAL A 141 -3.54 8.02 3.04
CA VAL A 141 -4.26 6.86 2.53
C VAL A 141 -4.53 5.93 3.70
N ARG A 142 -5.79 5.59 3.91
CA ARG A 142 -6.24 4.69 4.97
C ARG A 142 -7.19 3.64 4.38
N PRO A 143 -6.98 2.34 4.67
CA PRO A 143 -7.93 1.33 4.25
C PRO A 143 -9.23 1.49 5.04
N ILE A 144 -10.36 1.24 4.38
CA ILE A 144 -11.68 1.25 4.98
C ILE A 144 -12.41 -0.04 4.61
N SER A 145 -13.41 -0.42 5.40
CA SER A 145 -14.25 -1.57 5.05
C SER A 145 -15.14 -1.26 3.83
N GLU A 146 -15.49 -2.30 3.06
CA GLU A 146 -16.43 -2.19 1.94
C GLU A 146 -17.76 -1.54 2.36
N ARG A 147 -18.22 -1.83 3.59
CA ARG A 147 -19.43 -1.23 4.16
C ARG A 147 -19.31 0.27 4.40
N GLN A 148 -18.11 0.77 4.72
CA GLN A 148 -17.88 2.21 4.92
C GLN A 148 -17.65 2.94 3.60
N PHE A 149 -17.20 2.24 2.57
CA PHE A 149 -16.98 2.81 1.25
C PHE A 149 -18.27 3.03 0.47
N ARG A 150 -19.25 2.12 0.61
CA ARG A 150 -20.58 2.23 0.01
C ARG A 150 -21.52 3.10 0.82
#